data_AF-A0A7J4SE97-F1
#
_entry.id   AF-A0A7J4SE97-F1
#
_cell.length_a   1.000
_cell.length_b   1.000
_cell.length_c   1.000
_cell.angle_alpha   90.00
_cell.angle_beta   90.00
_cell.angle_gamma   90.00
#
_symmetry.space_group_name_H-M   'P 1'
#
loop_
_entity.id
_entity.type
_entity.pdbx_description
1 polymer ?
#
loop_
_entity_poly.entity_id
_entity_poly.type
_entity_poly.pdbx_seq_one_letter_code
_entity_poly.pdbx_strand_id
1 'polypeptide(L)'
;MAHYTILGKDPYWMNFWGLMILTAIEVGAVGVELGDTITMSILIGIAIPKFIMIAAIFMHLYGDADSKILTMTALFPAFFIIVMVFFIGLTSPGAATELPAWCRPGYWT
;
A
#
# COMPACT_ATOMS: atom_id res chain seq x y z
N MET A 1 24.66 -2.27 -2.22
CA MET A 1 24.37 -1.85 -3.61
C MET A 1 23.85 -3.08 -4.33
N ALA A 2 22.70 -2.98 -4.99
CA ALA A 2 22.09 -4.13 -5.65
C ALA A 2 23.01 -4.61 -6.77
N HIS A 3 23.20 -5.93 -6.88
CA HIS A 3 24.06 -6.55 -7.89
C HIS A 3 23.41 -6.60 -9.28
N TYR A 4 22.17 -6.11 -9.40
CA TYR A 4 21.39 -6.08 -10.64
C TYR A 4 20.95 -4.65 -10.95
N THR A 5 20.87 -4.33 -12.24
CA THR A 5 20.33 -3.06 -12.73
C THR A 5 18.92 -3.26 -13.23
N ILE A 6 18.05 -2.27 -13.05
CA ILE A 6 16.74 -2.25 -13.69
C ILE A 6 16.80 -1.14 -14.74
N LEU A 7 16.57 -1.50 -16.01
CA LEU A 7 16.69 -0.58 -17.15
C LEU A 7 18.04 0.15 -17.25
N GLY A 8 19.13 -0.52 -16.85
CA GLY A 8 20.49 0.04 -16.89
C GLY A 8 20.77 1.12 -15.85
N LYS A 9 19.84 1.35 -14.91
CA LYS A 9 20.02 2.24 -13.76
C LYS A 9 19.99 1.47 -12.45
N ASP A 10 20.52 2.10 -11.41
CA ASP A 10 20.45 1.60 -10.05
C ASP A 10 18.97 1.41 -9.64
N PRO A 11 18.58 0.21 -9.16
CA PRO A 11 17.20 -0.10 -8.84
C PRO A 11 16.66 0.79 -7.71
N TYR A 12 17.46 1.20 -6.73
CA TYR A 12 17.00 2.09 -5.65
C TYR A 12 16.69 3.47 -6.17
N TRP A 13 17.52 3.99 -7.08
CA TRP A 13 17.31 5.31 -7.63
C TRP A 13 16.03 5.36 -8.48
N MET A 14 15.80 4.33 -9.29
CA MET A 14 14.58 4.23 -10.08
C MET A 14 13.34 4.04 -9.20
N ASN A 15 13.46 3.23 -8.14
CA ASN A 15 12.38 2.98 -7.19
C ASN A 15 12.01 4.25 -6.40
N PHE A 16 13.01 5.01 -5.96
CA PHE A 16 12.81 6.28 -5.28
C PHE A 16 11.98 7.25 -6.13
N TRP A 17 12.36 7.46 -7.40
CA TRP A 17 11.62 8.37 -8.26
C TRP A 17 10.23 7.86 -8.66
N GLY A 18 10.09 6.56 -8.90
CA GLY A 18 8.77 6.00 -9.14
C GLY A 18 7.84 6.20 -7.95
N LEU A 19 8.32 6.01 -6.71
CA LEU A 19 7.53 6.28 -5.51
C LEU A 19 7.19 7.76 -5.34
N MET A 20 8.14 8.66 -5.63
CA MET A 20 7.88 10.10 -5.61
C MET A 20 6.80 10.52 -6.62
N ILE A 21 6.84 9.99 -7.84
CA ILE A 21 5.83 10.26 -8.87
C ILE A 21 4.46 9.73 -8.43
N LEU A 22 4.39 8.48 -7.99
CA LEU A 22 3.14 7.89 -7.50
C LEU A 22 2.56 8.67 -6.32
N THR A 23 3.42 9.20 -5.44
CA THR A 23 3.00 10.07 -4.32
C THR A 23 2.51 11.43 -4.78
N ALA A 24 3.17 12.05 -5.77
CA ALA A 24 2.70 13.29 -6.36
C ALA A 24 1.30 13.11 -7.00
N ILE A 25 1.04 11.96 -7.64
CA ILE A 25 -0.28 11.65 -8.21
C ILE A 25 -1.35 11.51 -7.11
N GLU A 26 -1.07 10.82 -6.00
CA GLU A 26 -2.02 10.72 -4.88
C GLU A 26 -2.34 12.09 -4.29
N VAL A 27 -1.31 12.90 -4.02
CA VAL A 27 -1.49 14.27 -3.49
C VAL A 27 -2.29 15.11 -4.48
N GLY A 28 -2.02 14.98 -5.78
CA GLY A 28 -2.78 15.65 -6.84
C GLY A 28 -4.25 15.19 -6.88
N ALA A 29 -4.51 13.89 -6.78
CA ALA A 29 -5.85 13.33 -6.80
C ALA A 29 -6.69 13.75 -5.59
N VAL A 30 -6.09 13.89 -4.42
CA VAL A 30 -6.76 14.40 -3.21
C VAL A 30 -6.86 15.94 -3.22
N GLY A 31 -5.93 16.62 -3.88
CA GLY A 31 -5.87 18.09 -3.92
C GLY A 31 -6.78 18.75 -4.95
N VAL A 32 -7.40 17.98 -5.85
CA VAL A 32 -8.38 18.46 -6.83
C VAL A 32 -9.77 17.91 -6.54
N GLU A 33 -10.82 18.64 -6.90
CA GLU A 33 -12.20 18.18 -6.76
C GLU A 33 -12.50 17.08 -7.79
N LEU A 34 -12.24 15.84 -7.39
CA LEU A 34 -12.67 14.62 -8.08
C LEU A 34 -13.83 14.00 -7.30
N GLY A 35 -14.71 13.26 -7.99
CA GLY A 35 -15.74 12.49 -7.31
C GLY A 35 -15.13 11.39 -6.41
N ASP A 36 -15.71 11.16 -5.24
CA ASP A 36 -15.19 10.25 -4.21
C ASP A 36 -14.80 8.87 -4.75
N THR A 37 -15.63 8.30 -5.64
CA THR A 37 -15.36 7.00 -6.26
C THR A 37 -14.09 7.02 -7.11
N ILE A 38 -13.85 8.11 -7.84
CA ILE A 38 -12.68 8.26 -8.69
C ILE A 38 -11.44 8.44 -7.82
N THR A 39 -11.48 9.32 -6.83
CA THR A 39 -10.39 9.55 -5.88
C THR A 39 -9.99 8.25 -5.18
N MET A 40 -10.95 7.51 -4.64
CA MET A 40 -10.70 6.22 -3.98
C MET A 40 -10.12 5.18 -4.94
N SER A 41 -10.59 5.12 -6.19
CA SER A 41 -10.05 4.19 -7.18
C SER A 41 -8.58 4.48 -7.52
N ILE A 42 -8.20 5.77 -7.59
CA ILE A 42 -6.83 6.20 -7.84
C ILE A 42 -5.94 5.84 -6.64
N LEU A 43 -6.37 6.15 -5.42
CA LEU A 43 -5.61 5.86 -4.20
C LEU A 43 -5.37 4.35 -4.03
N ILE A 44 -6.41 3.52 -4.21
CA ILE A 44 -6.28 2.06 -4.13
C ILE A 44 -5.41 1.52 -5.26
N GLY A 45 -5.61 2.03 -6.48
CA GLY A 45 -4.84 1.63 -7.66
C GLY A 45 -3.35 1.92 -7.53
N ILE A 46 -2.97 3.03 -6.89
CA ILE A 46 -1.56 3.42 -6.65
C ILE A 46 -0.96 2.69 -5.43
N ALA A 47 -1.76 2.35 -4.43
CA ALA A 47 -1.28 1.64 -3.24
C ALA A 47 -0.62 0.29 -3.60
N ILE A 48 -1.15 -0.43 -4.59
CA ILE A 48 -0.63 -1.74 -5.03
C ILE A 48 0.81 -1.65 -5.58
N PRO A 49 1.11 -0.87 -6.64
CA PRO A 49 2.46 -0.77 -7.16
C PRO A 49 3.43 -0.20 -6.13
N LYS A 50 3.01 0.76 -5.29
CA LYS A 50 3.85 1.28 -4.21
C LYS A 50 4.24 0.19 -3.21
N PHE A 51 3.29 -0.62 -2.78
CA PHE A 51 3.55 -1.73 -1.87
C PHE A 51 4.59 -2.68 -2.46
N ILE A 52 4.44 -3.06 -3.74
CA ILE A 52 5.39 -3.96 -4.43
C ILE A 52 6.77 -3.31 -4.53
N MET A 53 6.84 -2.04 -4.94
CA MET A 53 8.08 -1.27 -5.05
C MET A 53 8.85 -1.19 -3.73
N ILE A 54 8.14 -0.97 -2.62
CA ILE A 54 8.76 -0.91 -1.29
C ILE A 54 9.17 -2.32 -0.83
N ALA A 55 8.26 -3.29 -0.89
CA ALA A 55 8.49 -4.65 -0.40
C ALA A 55 9.59 -5.38 -1.18
N ALA A 56 9.53 -5.35 -2.51
CA ALA A 56 10.48 -6.06 -3.35
C ALA A 56 11.87 -5.40 -3.34
N ILE A 57 11.95 -4.08 -3.50
CA ILE A 57 13.23 -3.38 -3.75
C ILE A 57 13.81 -2.77 -2.46
N PHE A 58 13.05 -2.00 -1.69
CA PHE A 58 13.60 -1.34 -0.48
C PHE A 58 13.73 -2.30 0.71
N MET A 59 12.79 -3.23 0.88
CA MET A 59 12.87 -4.24 1.94
C MET A 59 13.65 -5.51 1.54
N HIS A 60 14.19 -5.56 0.31
CA HIS A 60 14.98 -6.69 -0.21
C HIS A 60 14.27 -8.05 -0.09
N LEU A 61 12.93 -8.05 -0.10
CA LEU A 61 12.15 -9.28 -0.11
C LEU A 61 12.22 -10.00 -1.47
N TYR A 62 12.87 -9.40 -2.46
CA TYR A 62 13.07 -9.98 -3.77
C TYR A 62 14.49 -9.77 -4.29
N GLY A 63 15.11 -10.84 -4.82
CA GLY A 63 16.36 -10.77 -5.58
C GLY A 63 17.66 -11.09 -4.81
N ASP A 64 17.63 -11.15 -3.47
CA ASP A 64 18.79 -11.55 -2.66
C ASP A 64 18.71 -13.04 -2.26
N ALA A 65 19.86 -13.62 -1.92
CA ALA A 65 19.98 -15.04 -1.55
C ALA A 65 19.09 -15.40 -0.34
N ASP A 66 18.90 -14.47 0.59
CA ASP A 66 18.11 -14.65 1.80
C ASP A 66 16.65 -14.16 1.65
N SER A 67 16.27 -13.57 0.51
CA SER A 67 14.93 -13.00 0.29
C SER A 67 13.80 -14.00 0.53
N LYS A 68 14.04 -15.30 0.30
CA LYS A 68 13.02 -16.34 0.47
C LYS A 68 12.60 -16.50 1.94
N ILE A 69 13.55 -16.50 2.89
CA ILE A 69 13.20 -16.68 4.30
C ILE A 69 12.55 -15.40 4.86
N LEU A 70 13.07 -14.23 4.47
CA LEU A 70 12.54 -12.91 4.84
C LEU A 70 11.11 -12.69 4.32
N THR A 71 10.80 -13.16 3.10
CA THR A 71 9.44 -13.07 2.56
C THR A 71 8.48 -13.98 3.32
N MET A 72 8.90 -15.19 3.68
CA MET A 72 8.06 -16.12 4.45
C MET A 72 7.77 -15.58 5.85
N THR A 73 8.74 -14.93 6.50
CA THR A 73 8.52 -14.29 7.79
C THR A 73 7.64 -13.03 7.69
N ALA A 74 7.66 -12.32 6.57
CA ALA A 74 6.75 -11.18 6.34
C ALA A 74 5.31 -11.62 5.99
N LEU A 75 5.15 -12.73 5.27
CA LEU A 75 3.84 -13.27 4.89
C LEU A 75 3.04 -13.80 6.09
N PHE A 76 3.72 -14.32 7.11
CA PHE A 76 3.06 -14.82 8.32
C PHE A 76 2.23 -13.75 9.06
N PRO A 77 2.78 -12.61 9.52
CA PRO A 77 1.98 -11.55 10.14
C PRO A 77 1.02 -10.91 9.13
N ALA A 78 1.36 -10.80 7.84
CA ALA A 78 0.45 -10.29 6.82
C ALA A 78 -0.81 -11.15 6.70
N PHE A 79 -0.68 -12.47 6.76
CA PHE A 79 -1.80 -13.40 6.79
C PHE A 79 -2.72 -13.13 7.98
N PHE A 80 -2.17 -12.98 9.19
CA PHE A 80 -2.99 -12.67 10.37
C PHE A 80 -3.68 -11.31 10.26
N ILE A 81 -3.01 -10.28 9.74
CA ILE A 81 -3.62 -8.96 9.53
C ILE A 81 -4.78 -9.06 8.54
N ILE A 82 -4.59 -9.77 7.43
CA ILE A 82 -5.66 -10.00 6.45
C ILE A 82 -6.82 -10.72 7.11
N VAL A 83 -6.55 -11.76 7.91
CA VAL A 83 -7.61 -12.50 8.60
C VAL A 83 -8.35 -11.60 9.61
N MET A 84 -7.62 -10.81 10.39
CA MET A 84 -8.21 -9.90 11.37
C MET A 84 -9.06 -8.81 10.69
N VAL A 85 -8.58 -8.22 9.59
CA VAL A 85 -9.33 -7.15 8.90
C VAL A 85 -10.52 -7.71 8.13
N PHE A 86 -10.36 -8.80 7.36
CA PHE A 86 -11.44 -9.34 6.55
C PHE A 86 -12.46 -10.15 7.36
N PHE A 87 -12.02 -11.08 8.21
CA PHE A 87 -12.97 -11.90 8.95
C PHE A 87 -13.48 -11.14 10.17
N ILE A 88 -12.60 -10.67 11.06
CA ILE A 88 -13.08 -10.00 12.27
C ILE A 88 -13.63 -8.61 11.93
N GLY A 89 -12.94 -7.84 11.09
CA GLY A 89 -13.31 -6.47 10.76
C GLY A 89 -14.47 -6.33 9.76
N LEU A 90 -14.78 -7.30 8.89
CA LEU A 90 -15.90 -7.18 7.93
C LEU A 90 -17.04 -8.18 8.17
N THR A 91 -16.84 -9.23 8.96
CA THR A 91 -17.90 -10.22 9.27
C THR A 91 -18.48 -10.10 10.68
N SER A 92 -17.95 -9.18 11.52
CA SER A 92 -18.59 -8.83 12.79
C SER A 92 -19.74 -7.85 12.57
N PRO A 93 -20.93 -8.08 13.14
CA PRO A 93 -22.05 -7.14 13.05
C PRO A 93 -21.64 -5.79 13.65
N GLY A 94 -21.75 -4.72 12.84
CA GLY A 94 -21.50 -3.35 13.25
C GLY A 94 -20.10 -2.78 12.99
N ALA A 95 -19.18 -3.53 12.38
CA ALA A 95 -17.78 -3.14 12.32
C ALA A 95 -17.46 -1.80 11.60
N ALA A 96 -18.21 -1.43 10.56
CA ALA A 96 -18.08 -0.10 9.92
C ALA A 96 -19.21 0.87 10.29
N THR A 97 -20.38 0.34 10.69
CA THR A 97 -21.62 1.11 10.86
C THR A 97 -21.99 1.40 12.31
N GLU A 98 -21.29 0.81 13.29
CA GLU A 98 -21.46 1.08 14.74
C GLU A 98 -20.33 1.94 15.31
N LEU A 99 -19.38 2.38 14.48
CA LEU A 99 -18.33 3.31 14.91
C LEU A 99 -18.97 4.58 15.50
N PRO A 100 -18.41 5.20 16.55
CA PRO A 100 -18.92 6.46 17.07
C PRO A 100 -19.12 7.49 15.95
N ALA A 101 -20.13 8.36 16.07
CA ALA A 101 -20.51 9.27 15.00
C ALA A 101 -19.32 10.10 14.47
N TRP A 102 -18.41 10.54 15.35
CA TRP A 102 -17.19 11.26 15.00
C TRP A 102 -16.15 10.48 14.17
N CYS A 103 -16.25 9.15 14.10
CA CYS A 103 -15.43 8.29 13.24
C CYS A 103 -16.09 8.00 11.88
N ARG A 104 -17.34 8.43 11.64
CA ARG A 104 -18.07 8.19 10.39
C ARG A 104 -17.91 9.38 9.44
N PRO A 105 -17.70 9.14 8.13
CA PRO A 105 -17.74 10.20 7.13
C PRO A 105 -19.08 10.95 7.18
N GLY A 106 -19.06 12.29 7.17
CA GLY A 106 -20.27 13.12 7.21
C GLY A 106 -20.77 13.53 8.61
N TYR A 107 -20.02 13.29 9.69
CA TYR A 107 -20.40 13.78 11.03
C TYR A 107 -20.29 15.29 11.22
N TRP A 108 -19.42 15.94 10.44
CA TRP A 108 -19.13 17.37 10.57
C TRP A 108 -19.99 18.27 9.66
N THR A 109 -21.03 17.72 9.04
CA THR A 109 -22.06 18.47 8.29
C THR A 109 -23.32 18.59 9.11
#